data_AF-A0A7W6EW09-F1
#
_entry.id   AF-A0A7W6EW09-F1
#
_cell.length_a   1.000
_cell.length_b   1.000
_cell.length_c   1.000
_cell.angle_alpha   90.00
_cell.angle_beta   90.00
_cell.angle_gamma   90.00
#
_symmetry.space_group_name_H-M   'P 1'
#
loop_
_entity.id
_entity.type
_entity.pdbx_description
1 polymer ?
#
loop_
_entity_poly.entity_id
_entity_poly.type
_entity_poly.pdbx_seq_one_letter_code
_entity_poly.pdbx_strand_id
1 'polypeptide(L)'
;MNVPGQPGYAPELQRHHLIPRQVLGSHALGRMLARLGLDHMGFHDFRRNGLLLPASEVAALRIGLPLHRGPHRSYNDLVIERAGQIEARWSRERAAGSKLADFEALMRFDLLQRALRRKLLDPRSWSRTPLNSRDPALDFSHLDEMADMLWTSTEWTPKAA
;
A
#
# COMPACT_ATOMS: atom_id res chain seq x y z
N MET A 1 17.05 -9.32 -4.37
CA MET A 1 16.40 -7.99 -4.52
C MET A 1 16.75 -7.49 -5.91
N ASN A 2 15.81 -6.87 -6.65
CA ASN A 2 16.03 -6.51 -8.06
C ASN A 2 17.14 -5.44 -8.19
N VAL A 3 18.38 -5.86 -8.40
CA VAL A 3 19.59 -5.02 -8.41
C VAL A 3 20.45 -5.41 -9.62
N PRO A 4 20.86 -4.47 -10.49
CA PRO A 4 21.70 -4.77 -11.65
C PRO A 4 22.97 -5.55 -11.25
N GLY A 5 23.29 -6.59 -12.01
CA GLY A 5 24.47 -7.43 -11.80
C GLY A 5 24.34 -8.50 -10.70
N GLN A 6 23.19 -8.62 -10.03
CA GLN A 6 22.94 -9.68 -9.03
C GLN A 6 22.07 -10.81 -9.61
N PRO A 7 22.22 -12.06 -9.14
CA PRO A 7 21.31 -13.14 -9.47
C PRO A 7 19.85 -12.77 -9.16
N GLY A 8 18.94 -13.03 -10.11
CA GLY A 8 17.52 -12.66 -9.99
C GLY A 8 17.21 -11.19 -10.30
N TYR A 9 18.14 -10.46 -10.94
CA TYR A 9 17.83 -9.18 -11.56
C TYR A 9 16.88 -9.35 -12.75
N ALA A 10 15.83 -8.54 -12.77
CA ALA A 10 14.81 -8.43 -13.79
C ALA A 10 14.69 -6.94 -14.20
N PRO A 11 15.44 -6.48 -15.23
CA PRO A 11 15.44 -5.08 -15.65
C PRO A 11 14.06 -4.55 -16.07
N GLU A 12 13.16 -5.45 -16.48
CA GLU A 12 11.81 -5.17 -16.90
C GLU A 12 10.81 -4.99 -15.75
N LEU A 13 11.26 -5.12 -14.49
CA LEU A 13 10.45 -4.96 -13.28
C LEU A 13 10.93 -3.78 -12.43
N GLN A 14 9.97 -3.04 -11.84
CA GLN A 14 10.23 -1.95 -10.91
C GLN A 14 9.86 -2.34 -9.48
N ARG A 15 10.67 -1.89 -8.53
CA ARG A 15 10.35 -1.99 -7.08
C ARG A 15 9.25 -1.00 -6.73
N HIS A 16 8.16 -1.51 -6.20
CA HIS A 16 7.05 -0.74 -5.68
C HIS A 16 6.97 -0.90 -4.15
N HIS A 17 6.80 0.19 -3.41
CA HIS A 17 6.54 0.13 -1.96
C HIS A 17 5.04 0.09 -1.73
N LEU A 18 4.58 -0.81 -0.87
CA LEU A 18 3.17 -0.93 -0.50
C LEU A 18 2.73 0.25 0.37
N ILE A 19 3.47 0.53 1.42
CA ILE A 19 3.33 1.75 2.20
C ILE A 19 4.37 2.74 1.68
N PRO A 20 3.92 3.89 1.12
CA PRO A 20 4.81 4.82 0.46
C PRO A 20 5.75 5.47 1.47
N ARG A 21 6.99 5.73 1.05
CA ARG A 21 8.00 6.37 1.91
C ARG A 21 7.57 7.74 2.41
N GLN A 22 6.63 8.39 1.73
CA GLN A 22 5.99 9.65 2.09
C GLN A 22 5.34 9.59 3.48
N VAL A 23 4.88 8.42 3.93
CA VAL A 23 4.38 8.21 5.30
C VAL A 23 5.43 8.59 6.35
N LEU A 24 6.72 8.38 6.07
CA LEU A 24 7.81 8.70 7.00
C LEU A 24 7.99 10.22 7.21
N GLY A 25 7.53 11.03 6.26
CA GLY A 25 7.57 12.49 6.35
C GLY A 25 6.32 13.10 7.01
N SER A 26 5.32 12.29 7.37
CA SER A 26 4.08 12.79 7.96
C SER A 26 4.25 13.13 9.43
N HIS A 27 4.09 14.40 9.78
CA HIS A 27 4.09 14.86 11.18
C HIS A 27 3.02 14.18 12.03
N ALA A 28 1.82 13.94 11.46
CA ALA A 28 0.72 13.28 12.17
C ALA A 28 1.08 11.83 12.56
N LEU A 29 1.80 11.12 11.68
CA LEU A 29 2.17 9.73 11.91
C LEU A 29 3.46 9.58 12.72
N GLY A 30 4.28 10.63 12.80
CA GLY A 30 5.64 10.57 13.35
C GLY A 30 5.73 10.00 14.76
N ARG A 31 4.78 10.35 15.65
CA ARG A 31 4.76 9.84 17.03
C ARG A 31 4.54 8.33 17.07
N MET A 32 3.58 7.84 16.30
CA MET A 32 3.28 6.41 16.20
C MET A 32 4.45 5.66 15.58
N LEU A 33 5.00 6.17 14.46
CA LEU A 33 6.13 5.54 13.77
C LEU A 33 7.37 5.42 14.67
N ALA A 34 7.70 6.50 15.39
CA ALA A 34 8.83 6.50 16.33
C ALA A 34 8.62 5.51 17.48
N ARG A 35 7.38 5.38 17.98
CA ARG A 35 7.05 4.47 19.08
C ARG A 35 7.02 3.01 18.66
N LEU A 36 6.42 2.70 17.51
CA LEU A 36 6.25 1.33 17.04
C LEU A 36 7.52 0.78 16.37
N GLY A 37 8.36 1.65 15.83
CA GLY A 37 9.60 1.29 15.15
C GLY A 37 9.37 0.81 13.72
N LEU A 38 10.16 1.35 12.78
CA LEU A 38 10.05 1.02 11.36
C LEU A 38 10.41 -0.44 11.04
N ASP A 39 11.29 -1.05 11.84
CA ASP A 39 11.70 -2.45 11.68
C ASP A 39 10.58 -3.42 12.06
N HIS A 40 9.87 -3.15 13.17
CA HIS A 40 8.71 -3.96 13.58
C HIS A 40 7.57 -3.89 12.56
N MET A 41 7.39 -2.72 11.95
CA MET A 41 6.47 -2.52 10.82
C MET A 41 6.94 -3.16 9.50
N GLY A 42 8.21 -3.57 9.41
CA GLY A 42 8.80 -4.09 8.17
C GLY A 42 8.88 -3.04 7.07
N PHE A 43 8.98 -1.76 7.42
CA PHE A 43 8.86 -0.65 6.46
C PHE A 43 9.97 -0.68 5.40
N HIS A 44 11.18 -1.07 5.80
CA HIS A 44 12.34 -1.23 4.93
C HIS A 44 12.54 -2.67 4.43
N ASP A 45 11.80 -3.63 4.97
CA ASP A 45 11.80 -5.00 4.49
C ASP A 45 10.93 -5.11 3.24
N PHE A 46 11.56 -5.23 2.08
CA PHE A 46 10.85 -5.38 0.81
C PHE A 46 9.97 -6.62 0.73
N ARG A 47 10.27 -7.68 1.49
CA ARG A 47 9.42 -8.87 1.56
C ARG A 47 8.09 -8.59 2.27
N ARG A 48 8.04 -7.55 3.11
CA ARG A 48 6.84 -7.12 3.83
C ARG A 48 6.18 -5.89 3.18
N ASN A 49 6.97 -4.88 2.83
CA ASN A 49 6.49 -3.59 2.36
C ASN A 49 6.83 -3.29 0.89
N GLY A 50 7.14 -4.31 0.10
CA GLY A 50 7.40 -4.14 -1.33
C GLY A 50 6.86 -5.26 -2.21
N LEU A 51 6.87 -5.00 -3.51
CA LEU A 51 6.71 -5.98 -4.58
C LEU A 51 7.39 -5.50 -5.86
N LEU A 52 7.53 -6.41 -6.82
CA LEU A 52 7.97 -6.07 -8.17
C LEU A 52 6.75 -5.97 -9.08
N LEU A 53 6.66 -4.87 -9.83
CA LEU A 53 5.63 -4.62 -10.83
C LEU A 53 6.25 -4.44 -12.23
N PRO A 54 5.53 -4.76 -13.32
CA PRO A 54 6.04 -4.59 -14.67
C PRO A 54 6.39 -3.13 -14.99
N ALA A 55 7.59 -2.87 -15.49
CA ALA A 55 8.05 -1.54 -15.90
C ALA A 55 8.18 -1.39 -17.43
N SER A 56 8.00 -2.49 -18.16
CA SER A 56 7.93 -2.54 -19.62
C SER A 56 6.64 -3.18 -20.11
N GLU A 57 6.22 -2.79 -21.31
CA GLU A 57 5.05 -3.32 -22.00
C GLU A 57 5.15 -4.83 -22.18
N VAL A 58 6.33 -5.31 -22.57
CA VAL A 58 6.62 -6.75 -22.72
C VAL A 58 6.40 -7.48 -21.40
N ALA A 59 6.88 -6.93 -20.28
CA ALA A 59 6.67 -7.53 -18.97
C ALA A 59 5.20 -7.48 -18.54
N ALA A 60 4.51 -6.37 -18.79
CA ALA A 60 3.10 -6.20 -18.46
C ALA A 60 2.24 -7.24 -19.18
N LEU A 61 2.44 -7.40 -20.49
CA LEU A 61 1.76 -8.41 -21.31
C LEU A 61 2.09 -9.83 -20.87
N ARG A 62 3.36 -10.12 -20.61
CA ARG A 62 3.82 -11.47 -20.19
C ARG A 62 3.29 -11.87 -18.80
N ILE A 63 3.21 -10.92 -17.87
CA ILE A 63 2.82 -11.17 -16.47
C ILE A 63 1.30 -11.03 -16.28
N GLY A 64 0.61 -10.34 -17.19
CA GLY A 64 -0.83 -10.07 -17.07
C GLY A 64 -1.14 -9.05 -15.97
N LEU A 65 -0.20 -8.15 -15.68
CA LEU A 65 -0.37 -7.04 -14.73
C LEU A 65 -0.21 -5.70 -15.47
N PRO A 66 -0.84 -4.62 -15.00
CA PRO A 66 -0.72 -3.33 -15.67
C PRO A 66 0.71 -2.79 -15.65
N LEU A 67 1.02 -1.96 -16.65
CA LEU A 67 2.30 -1.29 -16.76
C LEU A 67 2.45 -0.26 -15.62
N HIS A 68 3.51 -0.40 -14.84
CA HIS A 68 3.82 0.44 -13.70
C HIS A 68 4.98 1.38 -14.05
N ARG A 69 4.66 2.65 -14.35
CA ARG A 69 5.65 3.69 -14.65
C ARG A 69 5.27 5.00 -13.97
N GLY A 70 6.19 5.52 -13.16
CA GLY A 70 6.11 6.86 -12.60
C GLY A 70 5.40 6.95 -11.24
N PRO A 71 5.19 8.17 -10.73
CA PRO A 71 4.61 8.40 -9.41
C PRO A 71 3.08 8.22 -9.40
N HIS A 72 2.56 7.55 -8.36
CA HIS A 72 1.12 7.32 -8.15
C HIS A 72 0.59 8.18 -6.99
N ARG A 73 0.23 9.44 -7.26
CA ARG A 73 -0.18 10.40 -6.22
C ARG A 73 -1.44 9.95 -5.45
N SER A 74 -2.52 9.62 -6.17
CA SER A 74 -3.78 9.19 -5.55
C SER A 74 -3.62 7.90 -4.71
N TYR A 75 -2.76 6.98 -5.15
CA TYR A 75 -2.40 5.80 -4.35
C TYR A 75 -1.74 6.20 -3.04
N ASN A 76 -0.77 7.12 -3.09
CA ASN A 76 -0.09 7.58 -1.87
C ASN A 76 -1.09 8.22 -0.91
N ASP A 77 -1.99 9.05 -1.42
CA ASP A 77 -3.00 9.74 -0.60
C ASP A 77 -3.92 8.74 0.09
N LEU A 78 -4.42 7.72 -0.64
CA LEU A 78 -5.21 6.64 -0.06
C LEU A 78 -4.45 5.90 1.05
N VAL A 79 -3.20 5.52 0.80
CA VAL A 79 -2.43 4.76 1.81
C VAL A 79 -2.07 5.64 3.02
N ILE A 80 -1.80 6.93 2.81
CA ILE A 80 -1.57 7.90 3.89
C ILE A 80 -2.82 8.07 4.74
N GLU A 81 -4.00 8.20 4.12
CA GLU A 81 -5.29 8.28 4.82
C GLU A 81 -5.52 7.04 5.68
N ARG A 82 -5.28 5.84 5.14
CA ARG A 82 -5.38 4.59 5.92
C ARG A 82 -4.38 4.52 7.07
N ALA A 83 -3.14 4.97 6.85
CA ALA A 83 -2.17 5.08 7.94
C ALA A 83 -2.63 6.08 9.02
N GLY A 84 -3.29 7.18 8.61
CA GLY A 84 -3.92 8.15 9.51
C GLY A 84 -5.04 7.55 10.36
N GLN A 85 -5.90 6.72 9.78
CA GLN A 85 -6.96 6.03 10.53
C GLN A 85 -6.40 5.05 11.58
N ILE A 86 -5.31 4.34 11.24
CA ILE A 86 -4.59 3.47 12.18
C ILE A 86 -4.00 4.31 13.32
N GLU A 87 -3.38 5.45 13.00
CA GLU A 87 -2.81 6.38 13.98
C GLU A 87 -3.87 6.95 14.91
N ALA A 88 -4.98 7.45 14.38
CA ALA A 88 -6.04 8.07 15.18
C ALA A 88 -6.62 7.07 16.19
N ARG A 89 -6.82 5.80 15.77
CA ARG A 89 -7.25 4.74 16.69
C ARG A 89 -6.17 4.41 17.70
N TRP A 90 -4.93 4.21 17.26
CA TRP A 90 -3.80 3.93 18.16
C TRP A 90 -3.65 5.00 19.24
N SER A 91 -3.71 6.27 18.85
CA SER A 91 -3.61 7.43 19.74
C SER A 91 -4.72 7.42 20.80
N ARG A 92 -5.97 7.17 20.38
CA ARG A 92 -7.12 7.05 21.30
C ARG A 92 -6.96 5.88 22.28
N GLU A 93 -6.61 4.69 21.80
CA GLU A 93 -6.42 3.51 22.65
C GLU A 93 -5.27 3.71 23.64
N ARG A 94 -4.18 4.35 23.21
CA ARG A 94 -3.04 4.72 24.07
C ARG A 94 -3.46 5.72 25.15
N ALA A 95 -4.23 6.75 24.79
CA ALA A 95 -4.74 7.74 25.75
C ALA A 95 -5.66 7.09 26.79
N ALA A 96 -6.43 6.08 26.40
CA ALA A 96 -7.27 5.27 27.30
C ALA A 96 -6.47 4.26 28.16
N GLY A 97 -5.13 4.22 28.05
CA GLY A 97 -4.28 3.34 28.84
C GLY A 97 -4.20 1.90 28.32
N SER A 98 -4.64 1.63 27.08
CA SER A 98 -4.57 0.29 26.49
C SER A 98 -3.12 -0.17 26.35
N LYS A 99 -2.82 -1.32 26.95
CA LYS A 99 -1.52 -2.02 26.79
C LYS A 99 -1.39 -2.72 25.42
N LEU A 100 -2.51 -2.87 24.68
CA LEU A 100 -2.55 -3.58 23.40
C LEU A 100 -2.47 -2.65 22.18
N ALA A 101 -2.59 -1.34 22.37
CA ALA A 101 -2.66 -0.39 21.26
C ALA A 101 -1.49 -0.52 20.28
N ASP A 102 -0.26 -0.70 20.77
CA ASP A 102 0.93 -0.82 19.93
C ASP A 102 0.89 -2.11 19.08
N PHE A 103 0.52 -3.23 19.70
CA PHE A 103 0.37 -4.51 19.00
C PHE A 103 -0.74 -4.46 17.95
N GLU A 104 -1.87 -3.86 18.28
CA GLU A 104 -3.01 -3.70 17.37
C GLU A 104 -2.66 -2.82 16.17
N ALA A 105 -1.92 -1.72 16.38
CA ALA A 105 -1.45 -0.88 15.29
C ALA A 105 -0.48 -1.63 14.37
N LEU A 106 0.49 -2.38 14.92
CA LEU A 106 1.40 -3.23 14.13
C LEU A 106 0.63 -4.28 13.31
N MET A 107 -0.37 -4.93 13.91
CA MET A 107 -1.24 -5.88 13.22
C MET A 107 -2.01 -5.21 12.07
N ARG A 108 -2.54 -4.01 12.28
CA ARG A 108 -3.24 -3.26 11.21
C ARG A 108 -2.33 -2.89 10.06
N PHE A 109 -1.09 -2.50 10.35
CA PHE A 109 -0.10 -2.21 9.31
C PHE A 109 0.24 -3.47 8.50
N ASP A 110 0.38 -4.62 9.16
CA ASP A 110 0.58 -5.92 8.48
C ASP A 110 -0.63 -6.29 7.59
N LEU A 111 -1.87 -6.09 8.08
CA LEU A 111 -3.09 -6.29 7.29
C LEU A 111 -3.14 -5.35 6.09
N LEU A 112 -2.82 -4.06 6.27
CA LEU A 112 -2.78 -3.07 5.19
C LEU A 112 -1.78 -3.47 4.11
N GLN A 113 -0.55 -3.85 4.49
CA GLN A 113 0.47 -4.34 3.54
C GLN A 113 -0.03 -5.57 2.76
N ARG A 114 -0.61 -6.57 3.45
CA ARG A 114 -1.11 -7.79 2.82
C ARG A 114 -2.28 -7.50 1.86
N ALA A 115 -3.19 -6.62 2.25
CA ALA A 115 -4.33 -6.22 1.43
C ALA A 115 -3.88 -5.48 0.17
N LEU A 116 -2.99 -4.50 0.31
CA LEU A 116 -2.42 -3.75 -0.81
C LEU A 116 -1.68 -4.66 -1.78
N ARG A 117 -0.85 -5.59 -1.27
CA ARG A 117 -0.16 -6.58 -2.11
C ARG A 117 -1.13 -7.43 -2.90
N ARG A 118 -2.15 -7.98 -2.24
CA ARG A 118 -3.15 -8.82 -2.90
C ARG A 118 -3.86 -8.06 -4.02
N LYS A 119 -4.27 -6.81 -3.75
CA LYS A 119 -4.96 -5.96 -4.72
C LYS A 119 -4.06 -5.65 -5.92
N LEU A 120 -2.79 -5.29 -5.67
CA LEU A 120 -1.85 -4.95 -6.74
C LEU A 120 -1.50 -6.17 -7.63
N LEU A 121 -1.51 -7.38 -7.07
CA LEU A 121 -1.19 -8.62 -7.79
C LEU A 121 -2.39 -9.31 -8.42
N ASP A 122 -3.62 -8.85 -8.18
CA ASP A 122 -4.82 -9.45 -8.76
C ASP A 122 -5.21 -8.72 -10.05
N PRO A 123 -5.03 -9.33 -11.25
CA PRO A 123 -5.41 -8.72 -12.52
C PRO A 123 -6.89 -8.29 -12.58
N ARG A 124 -7.77 -8.92 -11.80
CA ARG A 124 -9.20 -8.57 -11.73
C ARG A 124 -9.45 -7.29 -10.97
N SER A 125 -8.56 -6.95 -10.04
CA SER A 125 -8.55 -5.62 -9.42
C SER A 125 -8.22 -4.50 -10.43
N TRP A 126 -7.77 -4.88 -11.63
CA TRP A 126 -7.36 -3.99 -12.71
C TRP A 126 -8.16 -4.16 -14.01
N SER A 127 -9.05 -5.16 -14.12
CA SER A 127 -9.73 -5.50 -15.38
C SER A 127 -10.74 -4.45 -15.86
N ARG A 128 -10.78 -3.29 -15.20
CA ARG A 128 -11.63 -2.14 -15.52
C ARG A 128 -10.89 -0.81 -15.49
N THR A 129 -9.57 -0.78 -15.26
CA THR A 129 -8.85 0.49 -15.03
C THR A 129 -7.35 0.39 -15.35
N PRO A 130 -6.74 1.40 -15.99
CA PRO A 130 -5.35 1.39 -16.45
C PRO A 130 -4.40 2.02 -15.43
N LEU A 131 -3.10 2.14 -15.75
CA LEU A 131 -2.05 2.65 -14.83
C LEU A 131 -1.03 3.67 -15.42
N ASN A 132 -1.05 4.00 -16.74
CA ASN A 132 -0.33 5.19 -17.29
C ASN A 132 -1.09 5.93 -18.43
N SER A 133 -0.87 7.24 -18.61
CA SER A 133 -1.38 8.05 -19.73
C SER A 133 -0.69 7.82 -21.09
N ARG A 134 0.44 7.09 -21.12
CA ARG A 134 1.08 6.54 -22.33
C ARG A 134 0.85 5.05 -22.49
N ASP A 135 -0.03 4.48 -21.66
CA ASP A 135 -0.51 3.12 -21.81
C ASP A 135 -1.52 3.12 -22.97
N PRO A 136 -1.30 2.34 -24.05
CA PRO A 136 -2.24 2.31 -25.18
C PRO A 136 -3.62 1.74 -24.81
N ALA A 137 -3.82 1.25 -23.59
CA ALA A 137 -5.09 0.74 -23.11
C ALA A 137 -5.61 1.52 -21.90
N LEU A 138 -6.70 2.29 -22.15
CA LEU A 138 -7.79 2.71 -21.24
C LEU A 138 -7.57 3.92 -20.30
N ASP A 139 -8.69 4.38 -19.68
CA ASP A 139 -8.98 5.67 -19.00
C ASP A 139 -9.25 5.54 -17.47
N PHE A 140 -9.10 6.62 -16.69
CA PHE A 140 -8.65 6.62 -15.27
C PHE A 140 -9.47 7.37 -14.23
N SER A 141 -10.71 7.69 -14.52
CA SER A 141 -11.66 8.24 -13.54
C SER A 141 -12.00 7.30 -12.35
N HIS A 142 -11.36 6.13 -12.23
CA HIS A 142 -11.80 5.03 -11.34
C HIS A 142 -10.86 4.73 -10.16
N LEU A 143 -9.71 5.41 -10.02
CA LEU A 143 -8.95 5.34 -8.76
C LEU A 143 -9.76 5.88 -7.57
N ASP A 144 -10.75 6.73 -7.86
CA ASP A 144 -11.77 7.20 -6.92
C ASP A 144 -12.71 6.03 -6.49
N GLU A 145 -13.15 5.17 -7.41
CA GLU A 145 -14.01 4.01 -7.09
C GLU A 145 -13.29 2.90 -6.30
N MET A 146 -11.96 2.77 -6.46
CA MET A 146 -11.16 1.85 -5.64
C MET A 146 -11.03 2.30 -4.17
N ALA A 147 -11.12 3.60 -3.90
CA ALA A 147 -11.20 4.15 -2.55
C ALA A 147 -12.56 3.79 -1.92
N ASP A 148 -13.65 3.90 -2.69
CA ASP A 148 -15.02 3.57 -2.27
C ASP A 148 -15.22 2.06 -2.02
N MET A 149 -14.60 1.16 -2.79
CA MET A 149 -14.69 -0.29 -2.53
C MET A 149 -13.85 -0.75 -1.32
N LEU A 150 -12.71 -0.11 -1.05
CA LEU A 150 -11.95 -0.37 0.18
C LEU A 150 -12.70 0.13 1.42
N TRP A 151 -13.51 1.19 1.27
CA TRP A 151 -14.37 1.76 2.30
C TRP A 151 -15.36 0.72 2.87
N THR A 152 -16.13 0.04 2.03
CA THR A 152 -17.14 -0.95 2.45
C THR A 152 -16.55 -2.22 3.08
N SER A 153 -15.32 -2.61 2.73
CA SER A 153 -14.68 -3.82 3.28
C SER A 153 -13.99 -3.63 4.64
N THR A 154 -13.83 -2.38 5.09
CA THR A 154 -13.13 -2.02 6.34
C THR A 154 -13.99 -1.24 7.33
N GLU A 155 -15.22 -0.85 6.94
CA GLU A 155 -16.20 -0.32 7.87
C GLU A 155 -16.56 -1.37 8.93
N TRP A 156 -16.16 -1.10 10.16
CA TRP A 156 -16.78 -1.72 11.32
C TRP A 156 -18.10 -1.00 11.57
N THR A 157 -19.21 -1.65 11.28
CA THR A 157 -20.52 -1.27 11.80
C THR A 157 -20.59 -1.69 13.28
N PRO A 158 -20.76 -0.76 14.23
CA PRO A 158 -21.12 -1.15 15.58
C PRO A 158 -22.51 -1.79 15.51
N LYS A 159 -22.65 -3.03 16.00
CA LYS A 159 -23.99 -3.52 16.34
C LYS A 159 -24.52 -2.63 17.45
N ALA A 160 -25.55 -1.84 17.14
CA ALA A 160 -26.38 -1.24 18.17
C ALA A 160 -26.98 -2.39 19.01
N ALA A 161 -26.81 -2.28 20.33
CA ALA A 161 -27.38 -3.18 21.32
C ALA A 161 -28.89 -2.96 21.46
#